data_AF-A0A518K772-F1
#
_entry.id   AF-A0A518K772-F1
#
_cell.length_a   1.000
_cell.length_b   1.000
_cell.length_c   1.000
_cell.angle_alpha   90.00
_cell.angle_beta   90.00
_cell.angle_gamma   90.00
#
_symmetry.space_group_name_H-M   'P 1'
#
loop_
_entity.id
_entity.type
_entity.pdbx_description
1 polymer ?
#
loop_
_entity_poly.entity_id
_entity_poly.type
_entity_poly.pdbx_seq_one_letter_code
_entity_poly.pdbx_strand_id
1 'polypeptide(L)'
;MTRSPIAKPCYEVAGAGAGKTHGMVETVAASLDSLSPCRSLAVVAFTHAATRVIRERLAKRVAIPPNVFVGTTHAFVARFILRPFGRLLGDIPEGVIYSEVAAKPGMKPRALVAYRKAVLKKGVMDYSDMLSKSAALVEKPLVRSRVGGRLQFLFVDEFQDISPALLRTLEALRKEKKTAIRVVGDPEQYINGFTYKDAGTKRPDADVLPFAKFAKKATTEERCENHRANGELVRFSNQFRSDFNQQSVAGDRGEDAVYFVRPTDLKEVVEAFRSLTDDVRLAGDARKRLYLARKNKFFDEVRSEFDIVHVGKEAQRGKSLHADARDLLSVAVGKQERDLVRDLDGGLVGWRRTACRLLFRLGEREMGFDEFKSFVKEELGMKVSESREKHLLSMVADLQGALGGCGRGSEAVELSASLNKAKGLEADAVLLVAETQAQLLKFFETDADARQSDKSDVCRLGYVGATRARERLVLACVKPIDRKAEGFLAGLGVKLQLADD
;
A
#
# COMPACT_ATOMS: atom_id res chain seq x y z
N MET A 1 29.21 -16.09 29.51
CA MET A 1 28.43 -16.54 28.33
C MET A 1 28.98 -15.88 27.08
N THR A 2 29.88 -16.58 26.39
CA THR A 2 30.39 -16.22 25.06
C THR A 2 29.20 -16.22 24.08
N ARG A 3 28.68 -15.03 23.76
CA ARG A 3 27.62 -14.89 22.76
C ARG A 3 28.16 -15.34 21.42
N SER A 4 27.55 -16.36 20.81
CA SER A 4 27.80 -16.69 19.39
C SER A 4 27.73 -15.40 18.56
N PRO A 5 28.64 -15.21 17.60
CA PRO A 5 28.61 -14.04 16.74
C PRO A 5 27.24 -13.96 16.07
N ILE A 6 26.57 -12.81 16.23
CA ILE A 6 25.30 -12.60 15.54
C ILE A 6 25.56 -12.67 14.04
N ALA A 7 24.79 -13.53 13.38
CA ALA A 7 24.91 -13.80 11.96
C ALA A 7 24.78 -12.52 11.11
N LYS A 8 25.28 -12.58 9.88
CA LYS A 8 25.00 -11.54 8.87
C LYS A 8 23.49 -11.30 8.79
N PRO A 9 23.04 -10.08 8.47
CA PRO A 9 21.62 -9.85 8.25
C PRO A 9 21.12 -10.77 7.13
N CYS A 10 19.87 -11.20 7.23
CA CYS A 10 19.23 -12.00 6.19
C CYS A 10 18.33 -11.10 5.33
N TYR A 11 18.44 -11.23 4.01
CA TYR A 11 17.52 -10.64 3.06
C TYR A 11 16.76 -11.77 2.35
N GLU A 12 15.47 -11.87 2.66
CA GLU A 12 14.56 -12.81 2.03
C GLU A 12 13.90 -12.12 0.82
N VAL A 13 14.32 -12.53 -0.38
CA VAL A 13 13.72 -12.08 -1.64
C VAL A 13 12.51 -12.95 -1.92
N ALA A 14 11.34 -12.33 -1.95
CA ALA A 14 10.09 -13.05 -2.05
C ALA A 14 9.14 -12.30 -2.98
N GLY A 15 8.77 -12.98 -4.07
CA GLY A 15 8.04 -12.38 -5.18
C GLY A 15 6.61 -11.98 -4.82
N ALA A 16 5.87 -11.51 -5.82
CA ALA A 16 4.44 -11.32 -5.66
C ALA A 16 3.76 -12.67 -5.37
N GLY A 17 2.80 -12.70 -4.44
CA GLY A 17 2.09 -13.94 -4.12
C GLY A 17 2.87 -14.97 -3.29
N ALA A 18 4.16 -14.74 -2.98
CA ALA A 18 4.99 -15.68 -2.23
C ALA A 18 4.70 -15.77 -0.72
N GLY A 19 3.60 -15.19 -0.24
CA GLY A 19 3.27 -15.24 1.18
C GLY A 19 4.30 -14.58 2.10
N LYS A 20 4.99 -13.50 1.66
CA LYS A 20 6.00 -12.72 2.42
C LYS A 20 5.67 -12.59 3.91
N THR A 21 4.52 -12.00 4.20
CA THR A 21 4.05 -11.76 5.57
C THR A 21 3.77 -13.05 6.33
N HIS A 22 3.34 -14.12 5.66
CA HIS A 22 3.10 -15.42 6.30
C HIS A 22 4.42 -16.04 6.78
N GLY A 23 5.39 -16.24 5.89
CA GLY A 23 6.67 -16.84 6.27
C GLY A 23 7.50 -15.95 7.21
N MET A 24 7.34 -14.62 7.12
CA MET A 24 7.91 -13.72 8.13
C MET A 24 7.32 -14.00 9.52
N VAL A 25 6.01 -14.19 9.64
CA VAL A 25 5.35 -14.51 10.93
C VAL A 25 5.84 -15.85 11.48
N GLU A 26 6.08 -16.85 10.63
CA GLU A 26 6.64 -18.14 11.06
C GLU A 26 8.05 -17.99 11.61
N THR A 27 8.90 -17.24 10.89
CA THR A 27 10.26 -16.95 11.33
C THR A 27 10.28 -16.15 12.63
N VAL A 28 9.35 -15.20 12.80
CA VAL A 28 9.17 -14.44 14.04
C VAL A 28 8.79 -15.38 15.19
N ALA A 29 7.82 -16.26 14.98
CA ALA A 29 7.37 -17.21 16.00
C ALA A 29 8.51 -18.14 16.45
N ALA A 30 9.25 -18.73 15.50
CA ALA A 30 10.42 -19.55 15.81
C ALA A 30 11.54 -18.78 16.54
N SER A 31 11.66 -17.47 16.29
CA SER A 31 12.66 -16.63 16.98
C SER A 31 12.30 -16.31 18.43
N LEU A 32 11.03 -16.47 18.84
CA LEU A 32 10.59 -16.18 20.21
C LEU A 32 11.20 -17.15 21.22
N ASP A 33 11.44 -18.40 20.85
CA ASP A 33 12.03 -19.40 21.74
C ASP A 33 13.44 -19.02 22.22
N SER A 34 14.16 -18.23 21.40
CA SER A 34 15.50 -17.72 21.71
C SER A 34 15.51 -16.27 22.20
N LEU A 35 14.34 -15.62 22.32
CA LEU A 35 14.24 -14.22 22.73
C LEU A 35 14.58 -14.06 24.21
N SER A 36 15.63 -13.30 24.51
CA SER A 36 15.98 -12.98 25.89
C SER A 36 14.91 -12.07 26.54
N PRO A 37 14.48 -12.32 27.78
CA PRO A 37 13.47 -11.50 28.47
C PRO A 37 13.85 -10.01 28.60
N CYS A 38 15.15 -9.72 28.72
CA CYS A 38 15.67 -8.35 28.86
C CYS A 38 15.89 -7.64 27.52
N ARG A 39 15.57 -8.29 26.40
CA ARG A 39 15.71 -7.73 25.05
C ARG A 39 14.37 -7.78 24.33
N SER A 40 14.27 -7.06 23.23
CA SER A 40 13.05 -6.94 22.44
C SER A 40 13.22 -7.54 21.05
N LEU A 41 12.13 -8.08 20.53
CA LEU A 41 11.93 -8.39 19.12
C LEU A 41 11.05 -7.31 18.51
N ALA A 42 11.41 -6.78 17.36
CA ALA A 42 10.62 -5.80 16.64
C ALA A 42 10.27 -6.29 15.24
N VAL A 43 9.00 -6.18 14.86
CA VAL A 43 8.48 -6.39 13.50
C VAL A 43 7.96 -5.05 12.99
N VAL A 44 8.51 -4.61 11.86
CA VAL A 44 8.25 -3.31 11.26
C VAL A 44 7.61 -3.51 9.89
N ALA A 45 6.47 -2.87 9.66
CA ALA A 45 5.82 -2.84 8.35
C ALA A 45 5.50 -1.41 7.93
N PHE A 46 5.22 -1.19 6.64
CA PHE A 46 4.97 0.15 6.11
C PHE A 46 3.58 0.70 6.50
N THR A 47 2.54 -0.14 6.52
CA THR A 47 1.15 0.28 6.73
C THR A 47 0.55 -0.25 8.04
N HIS A 48 -0.43 0.47 8.58
CA HIS A 48 -1.18 0.01 9.76
C HIS A 48 -1.96 -1.28 9.47
N ALA A 49 -2.52 -1.42 8.26
CA ALA A 49 -3.22 -2.63 7.84
C ALA A 49 -2.31 -3.86 7.90
N ALA A 50 -1.08 -3.76 7.35
CA ALA A 50 -0.10 -4.84 7.41
C ALA A 50 0.27 -5.17 8.86
N THR A 51 0.49 -4.17 9.73
CA THR A 51 0.81 -4.42 11.14
C THR A 51 -0.30 -5.14 11.89
N ARG A 52 -1.57 -4.84 11.58
CA ARG A 52 -2.73 -5.52 12.17
C ARG A 52 -2.78 -6.98 11.74
N VAL A 53 -2.62 -7.23 10.43
CA VAL A 53 -2.60 -8.59 9.88
C VAL A 53 -1.46 -9.42 10.47
N ILE A 54 -0.24 -8.86 10.58
CA ILE A 54 0.90 -9.52 11.22
C ILE A 54 0.58 -9.87 12.67
N ARG A 55 0.00 -8.93 13.43
CA ARG A 55 -0.34 -9.14 14.84
C ARG A 55 -1.40 -10.22 15.02
N GLU A 56 -2.46 -10.21 14.21
CA GLU A 56 -3.52 -11.22 14.24
C GLU A 56 -2.98 -12.61 13.90
N ARG A 57 -2.15 -12.72 12.85
CA ARG A 57 -1.53 -13.99 12.46
C ARG A 57 -0.56 -14.52 13.52
N LEU A 58 0.23 -13.64 14.14
CA LEU A 58 1.15 -14.02 15.21
C LEU A 58 0.38 -14.48 16.45
N ALA A 59 -0.68 -13.77 16.85
CA ALA A 59 -1.51 -14.11 18.00
C ALA A 59 -2.23 -15.46 17.86
N LYS A 60 -2.54 -15.89 16.63
CA LYS A 60 -3.11 -17.22 16.36
C LYS A 60 -2.11 -18.37 16.59
N ARG A 61 -0.81 -18.08 16.57
CA ARG A 61 0.24 -19.10 16.70
C ARG A 61 0.87 -19.13 18.08
N VAL A 62 1.07 -17.97 18.69
CA VAL A 62 1.82 -17.80 19.93
C VAL A 62 1.25 -16.67 20.78
N ALA A 63 1.28 -16.83 22.10
CA ALA A 63 0.97 -15.74 23.02
C ALA A 63 2.09 -14.68 22.93
N ILE A 64 1.75 -13.46 22.49
CA ILE A 64 2.73 -12.41 22.20
C ILE A 64 3.31 -11.85 23.51
N PRO A 65 4.61 -12.03 23.79
CA PRO A 65 5.25 -11.48 24.98
C PRO A 65 5.28 -9.93 24.98
N PRO A 66 5.35 -9.27 26.16
CA PRO A 66 5.33 -7.81 26.25
C PRO A 66 6.57 -7.12 25.65
N ASN A 67 7.68 -7.86 25.52
CA ASN A 67 8.91 -7.42 24.87
C ASN A 67 8.91 -7.63 23.35
N VAL A 68 7.77 -8.03 22.75
CA VAL A 68 7.58 -8.06 21.29
C VAL A 68 6.85 -6.81 20.81
N PHE A 69 7.45 -6.13 19.84
CA PHE A 69 6.88 -4.98 19.18
C PHE A 69 6.44 -5.34 17.76
N VAL A 70 5.19 -5.02 17.42
CA VAL A 70 4.67 -5.07 16.04
C VAL A 70 4.06 -3.71 15.73
N GLY A 71 4.62 -2.99 14.76
CA GLY A 71 4.16 -1.65 14.43
C GLY A 71 4.77 -1.08 13.16
N THR A 72 4.39 0.16 12.83
CA THR A 72 4.90 0.83 11.64
C THR A 72 6.32 1.34 11.85
N THR A 73 7.00 1.69 10.75
CA THR A 73 8.33 2.32 10.80
C THR A 73 8.37 3.52 11.76
N HIS A 74 7.37 4.41 11.70
CA HIS A 74 7.29 5.59 12.56
C HIS A 74 7.13 5.20 14.04
N ALA A 75 6.27 4.22 14.35
CA ALA A 75 6.09 3.74 15.70
C ALA A 75 7.36 3.07 16.25
N PHE A 76 8.10 2.34 15.41
CA PHE A 76 9.38 1.72 15.77
C PHE A 76 10.40 2.79 16.16
N VAL A 77 10.66 3.77 15.28
CA VAL A 77 11.68 4.80 15.56
C VAL A 77 11.27 5.68 16.74
N ALA A 78 9.97 5.97 16.90
CA ALA A 78 9.46 6.69 18.07
C ALA A 78 9.78 5.94 19.37
N ARG A 79 9.45 4.65 19.44
CA ARG A 79 9.61 3.82 20.65
C ARG A 79 11.06 3.55 20.99
N PHE A 80 11.86 3.10 20.03
CA PHE A 80 13.20 2.58 20.29
C PHE A 80 14.30 3.65 20.23
N ILE A 81 14.04 4.78 19.55
CA ILE A 81 15.08 5.78 19.25
C ILE A 81 14.70 7.18 19.76
N LEU A 82 13.61 7.77 19.28
CA LEU A 82 13.28 9.17 19.58
C LEU A 82 12.85 9.38 21.03
N ARG A 83 11.97 8.55 21.58
CA ARG A 83 11.56 8.71 22.99
C ARG A 83 12.73 8.54 23.97
N PRO A 84 13.62 7.53 23.81
CA PRO A 84 14.74 7.36 24.75
C PRO A 84 15.90 8.33 24.52
N PHE A 85 16.16 8.76 23.28
CA PHE A 85 17.39 9.49 22.92
C PHE A 85 17.17 10.84 22.24
N GLY A 86 15.93 11.21 21.94
CA GLY A 86 15.59 12.46 21.22
C GLY A 86 16.17 13.71 21.87
N ARG A 87 16.21 13.74 23.21
CA ARG A 87 16.80 14.86 23.97
C ARG A 87 18.27 15.12 23.63
N LEU A 88 19.02 14.10 23.17
CA LEU A 88 20.42 14.24 22.75
C LEU A 88 20.62 15.04 21.46
N LEU A 89 19.54 15.47 20.79
CA LEU A 89 19.60 16.40 19.67
C LEU A 89 19.47 17.86 20.11
N GLY A 90 19.08 18.13 21.36
CA GLY A 90 18.96 19.47 21.94
C GLY A 90 17.82 20.33 21.38
N ASP A 91 17.17 19.92 20.29
CA ASP A 91 16.15 20.70 19.58
C ASP A 91 14.75 20.07 19.58
N ILE A 92 14.56 18.97 20.32
CA ILE A 92 13.28 18.26 20.43
C ILE A 92 12.62 18.61 21.77
N PRO A 93 11.47 19.33 21.77
CA PRO A 93 10.73 19.64 22.99
C PRO A 93 10.21 18.39 23.72
N GLU A 94 9.81 18.56 24.98
CA GLU A 94 9.11 17.50 25.71
C GLU A 94 7.67 17.36 25.19
N GLY A 95 7.13 16.14 25.14
CA GLY A 95 5.74 15.91 24.69
C GLY A 95 5.50 16.08 23.18
N VAL A 96 6.50 15.88 22.32
CA VAL A 96 6.34 16.02 20.86
C VAL A 96 5.19 15.21 20.31
N ILE A 97 4.36 15.87 19.50
CA ILE A 97 3.31 15.28 18.69
C ILE A 97 3.88 14.95 17.31
N TYR A 98 3.68 13.71 16.88
CA TYR A 98 4.06 13.26 15.54
C TYR A 98 2.87 13.42 14.60
N SER A 99 3.01 14.22 13.56
CA SER A 99 1.94 14.44 12.58
C SER A 99 2.51 14.80 11.22
N GLU A 100 1.74 14.58 10.16
CA GLU A 100 2.11 15.07 8.84
C GLU A 100 2.05 16.60 8.82
N VAL A 101 3.15 17.22 8.41
CA VAL A 101 3.27 18.68 8.30
C VAL A 101 3.21 19.05 6.83
N ALA A 102 2.01 19.41 6.37
CA ALA A 102 1.78 19.81 4.99
C ALA A 102 2.52 21.14 4.68
N ALA A 103 3.45 21.09 3.72
CA ALA A 103 4.06 22.29 3.18
C ALA A 103 3.05 23.03 2.31
N LYS A 104 3.06 24.37 2.33
CA LYS A 104 2.31 25.15 1.34
C LYS A 104 2.86 24.87 -0.07
N PRO A 105 2.00 24.70 -1.09
CA PRO A 105 2.45 24.54 -2.48
C PRO A 105 3.42 25.67 -2.90
N GLY A 106 4.52 25.31 -3.58
CA GLY A 106 5.51 26.28 -4.07
C GLY A 106 6.58 26.73 -3.06
N MET A 107 6.62 26.15 -1.86
CA MET A 107 7.64 26.49 -0.85
C MET A 107 9.04 26.05 -1.30
N LYS A 108 10.00 26.97 -1.37
CA LYS A 108 11.40 26.67 -1.68
C LYS A 108 12.03 25.76 -0.61
N PRO A 109 12.99 24.87 -0.94
CA PRO A 109 13.59 23.92 0.02
C PRO A 109 14.13 24.56 1.31
N ARG A 110 14.79 25.72 1.22
CA ARG A 110 15.29 26.45 2.40
C ARG A 110 14.15 26.93 3.32
N ALA A 111 13.05 27.41 2.72
CA ALA A 111 11.87 27.84 3.46
C ALA A 111 11.16 26.65 4.12
N LEU A 112 11.14 25.48 3.46
CA LEU A 112 10.61 24.24 4.04
C LEU A 112 11.39 23.80 5.28
N VAL A 113 12.72 23.84 5.22
CA VAL A 113 13.58 23.52 6.37
C VAL A 113 13.32 24.49 7.53
N ALA A 114 13.26 25.80 7.25
CA ALA A 114 12.96 26.81 8.26
C ALA A 114 11.56 26.64 8.86
N TYR A 115 10.56 26.33 8.03
CA TYR A 115 9.19 26.07 8.44
C TYR A 115 9.10 24.84 9.36
N ARG A 116 9.71 23.71 8.96
CA ARG A 116 9.76 22.50 9.79
C ARG A 116 10.46 22.73 11.12
N LYS A 117 11.56 23.50 11.13
CA LYS A 117 12.24 23.90 12.37
C LYS A 117 11.33 24.74 13.27
N ALA A 118 10.54 25.65 12.71
CA ALA A 118 9.58 26.44 13.47
C ALA A 118 8.42 25.60 14.02
N VAL A 119 7.94 24.62 13.25
CA VAL A 119 6.91 23.66 13.69
C VAL A 119 7.43 22.74 14.80
N LEU A 120 8.69 22.28 14.68
CA LEU A 120 9.35 21.50 15.72
C LEU A 120 9.48 22.25 17.05
N LYS A 121 9.82 23.55 17.00
CA LYS A 121 9.84 24.41 18.21
C LYS A 121 8.48 24.50 18.91
N LYS A 122 7.38 24.30 18.17
CA LYS A 122 6.01 24.25 18.72
C LYS A 122 5.62 22.86 19.23
N GLY A 123 6.55 21.90 19.27
CA GLY A 123 6.31 20.55 19.75
C GLY A 123 5.69 19.61 18.71
N VAL A 124 5.75 19.94 17.42
CA VAL A 124 5.21 19.08 16.36
C VAL A 124 6.33 18.61 15.43
N MET A 125 6.48 17.30 15.25
CA MET A 125 7.49 16.70 14.39
C MET A 125 6.87 15.96 13.21
N ASP A 126 7.35 16.28 12.01
CA ASP A 126 6.95 15.61 10.78
C ASP A 126 7.46 14.17 10.71
N TYR A 127 6.71 13.29 10.05
CA TYR A 127 7.08 11.89 9.84
C TYR A 127 8.44 11.74 9.13
N SER A 128 8.74 12.58 8.14
CA SER A 128 10.05 12.53 7.46
C SER A 128 11.20 12.97 8.37
N ASP A 129 10.94 13.90 9.29
CA ASP A 129 11.91 14.37 10.28
C ASP A 129 12.15 13.29 11.36
N MET A 130 11.12 12.53 11.74
CA MET A 130 11.27 11.39 12.66
C MET A 130 12.32 10.41 12.16
N LEU A 131 12.22 9.99 10.88
CA LEU A 131 13.15 9.02 10.30
C LEU A 131 14.56 9.59 10.23
N SER A 132 14.70 10.83 9.75
CA SER A 132 15.99 11.49 9.57
C SER A 132 16.73 11.74 10.89
N LYS A 133 16.01 12.23 11.91
CA LYS A 133 16.56 12.45 13.26
C LYS A 133 16.89 11.13 13.96
N SER A 134 16.09 10.10 13.76
CA SER A 134 16.36 8.76 14.30
C SER A 134 17.64 8.15 13.71
N ALA A 135 17.85 8.28 12.41
CA ALA A 135 19.08 7.85 11.76
C ALA A 135 20.31 8.56 12.36
N ALA A 136 20.25 9.90 12.47
CA ALA A 136 21.34 10.70 13.05
C ALA A 136 21.63 10.33 14.52
N LEU A 137 20.61 9.95 15.29
CA LEU A 137 20.79 9.47 16.66
C LEU A 137 21.48 8.11 16.69
N VAL A 138 21.03 7.14 15.91
CA VAL A 138 21.60 5.77 15.90
C VAL A 138 22.99 5.72 15.26
N GLU A 139 23.39 6.71 14.46
CA GLU A 139 24.77 6.84 13.99
C GLU A 139 25.75 7.14 15.15
N LYS A 140 25.31 7.77 16.25
CA LYS A 140 26.13 8.01 17.44
C LYS A 140 26.44 6.69 18.16
N PRO A 141 27.73 6.36 18.43
CA PRO A 141 28.11 5.04 18.99
C PRO A 141 27.40 4.65 20.29
N LEU A 142 27.24 5.60 21.22
CA LEU A 142 26.57 5.34 22.50
C LEU A 142 25.09 4.97 22.30
N VAL A 143 24.37 5.71 21.46
CA VAL A 143 22.95 5.43 21.14
C VAL A 143 22.84 4.10 20.40
N ARG A 144 23.67 3.88 19.38
CA ARG A 144 23.73 2.64 18.63
C ARG A 144 23.86 1.41 19.52
N SER A 145 24.82 1.44 20.45
CA SER A 145 25.09 0.34 21.39
C SER A 145 23.91 0.09 22.32
N ARG A 146 23.22 1.13 22.78
CA ARG A 146 22.04 1.01 23.64
C ARG A 146 20.82 0.49 22.89
N VAL A 147 20.57 0.98 21.67
CA VAL A 147 19.47 0.50 20.82
C VAL A 147 19.72 -0.96 20.42
N GLY A 148 20.90 -1.28 19.91
CA GLY A 148 21.28 -2.64 19.55
C GLY A 148 21.32 -3.59 20.76
N GLY A 149 21.70 -3.12 21.94
CA GLY A 149 21.63 -3.89 23.18
C GLY A 149 20.20 -4.29 23.55
N ARG A 150 19.24 -3.37 23.38
CA ARG A 150 17.82 -3.61 23.64
C ARG A 150 17.14 -4.45 22.55
N LEU A 151 17.53 -4.31 21.28
CA LEU A 151 16.92 -5.05 20.17
C LEU A 151 17.71 -6.32 19.87
N GLN A 152 17.12 -7.48 20.15
CA GLN A 152 17.70 -8.77 19.77
C GLN A 152 17.39 -9.11 18.32
N PHE A 153 16.13 -8.95 17.91
CA PHE A 153 15.66 -9.27 16.57
C PHE A 153 14.93 -8.07 15.96
N LEU A 154 15.18 -7.83 14.68
CA LEU A 154 14.49 -6.81 13.89
C LEU A 154 14.06 -7.40 12.54
N PHE A 155 12.75 -7.53 12.36
CA PHE A 155 12.10 -7.96 11.13
C PHE A 155 11.53 -6.75 10.41
N VAL A 156 11.78 -6.64 9.11
CA VAL A 156 11.24 -5.56 8.27
C VAL A 156 10.50 -6.16 7.08
N ASP A 157 9.20 -5.91 7.01
CA ASP A 157 8.35 -6.25 5.86
C ASP A 157 8.38 -5.14 4.81
N GLU A 158 8.06 -5.49 3.57
CA GLU A 158 8.07 -4.60 2.40
C GLU A 158 9.36 -3.79 2.30
N PHE A 159 10.51 -4.46 2.40
CA PHE A 159 11.83 -3.83 2.44
C PHE A 159 12.12 -2.94 1.23
N GLN A 160 11.49 -3.19 0.08
CA GLN A 160 11.59 -2.30 -1.08
C GLN A 160 11.05 -0.89 -0.77
N ASP A 161 10.06 -0.75 0.10
CA ASP A 161 9.43 0.54 0.43
C ASP A 161 10.14 1.30 1.57
N ILE A 162 11.35 0.86 1.95
CA ILE A 162 12.13 1.49 3.01
C ILE A 162 12.69 2.86 2.59
N SER A 163 12.59 3.84 3.50
CA SER A 163 13.22 5.14 3.28
C SER A 163 14.74 5.08 3.45
N PRO A 164 15.51 5.96 2.77
CA PRO A 164 16.97 6.04 2.97
C PRO A 164 17.39 6.27 4.43
N ALA A 165 16.57 6.98 5.21
CA ALA A 165 16.85 7.23 6.62
C ALA A 165 16.67 5.98 7.49
N LEU A 166 15.63 5.16 7.24
CA LEU A 166 15.49 3.89 7.95
C LEU A 166 16.61 2.93 7.55
N LEU A 167 17.05 2.92 6.30
CA LEU A 167 18.20 2.14 5.89
C LEU A 167 19.48 2.49 6.68
N ARG A 168 19.78 3.77 6.84
CA ARG A 168 20.93 4.22 7.66
C ARG A 168 20.83 3.70 9.09
N THR A 169 19.61 3.69 9.64
CA THR A 169 19.33 3.10 10.96
C THR A 169 19.65 1.60 10.98
N LEU A 170 19.18 0.83 9.99
CA LEU A 170 19.47 -0.60 9.88
C LEU A 170 20.97 -0.88 9.72
N GLU A 171 21.67 -0.12 8.87
CA GLU A 171 23.10 -0.27 8.64
C GLU A 171 23.91 0.05 9.91
N ALA A 172 23.51 1.06 10.67
CA ALA A 172 24.11 1.35 11.96
C ALA A 172 23.89 0.18 12.94
N LEU A 173 22.67 -0.34 13.08
CA LEU A 173 22.40 -1.49 13.94
C LEU A 173 23.14 -2.75 13.51
N ARG A 174 23.28 -2.99 12.19
CA ARG A 174 24.08 -4.09 11.62
C ARG A 174 25.53 -4.01 12.05
N LYS A 175 26.14 -2.81 11.97
CA LYS A 175 27.55 -2.58 12.38
C LYS A 175 27.78 -2.82 13.87
N GLU A 176 26.77 -2.64 14.70
CA GLU A 176 26.85 -2.92 16.14
C GLU A 176 26.92 -4.41 16.47
N LYS A 177 26.49 -5.29 15.54
CA LYS A 177 26.52 -6.76 15.69
C LYS A 177 25.82 -7.27 16.95
N LYS A 178 24.79 -6.54 17.42
CA LYS A 178 23.95 -6.93 18.57
C LYS A 178 22.53 -7.32 18.17
N THR A 179 22.05 -6.90 17.02
CA THR A 179 20.70 -7.18 16.54
C THR A 179 20.76 -8.09 15.31
N ALA A 180 20.06 -9.22 15.37
CA ALA A 180 19.81 -10.05 14.19
C ALA A 180 18.73 -9.37 13.35
N ILE A 181 19.06 -9.03 12.12
CA ILE A 181 18.17 -8.28 11.22
C ILE A 181 17.75 -9.22 10.09
N ARG A 182 16.45 -9.39 9.90
CA ARG A 182 15.88 -10.07 8.72
C ARG A 182 14.96 -9.09 8.01
N VAL A 183 15.12 -8.95 6.70
CA VAL A 183 14.27 -8.09 5.88
C VAL A 183 13.65 -8.92 4.77
N VAL A 184 12.38 -8.66 4.45
CA VAL A 184 11.62 -9.38 3.42
C VAL A 184 11.13 -8.35 2.41
N GLY A 185 11.28 -8.62 1.11
CA GLY A 185 10.83 -7.70 0.09
C GLY A 185 10.91 -8.24 -1.34
N ASP A 186 10.41 -7.45 -2.27
CA ASP A 186 10.45 -7.75 -3.71
C ASP A 186 11.03 -6.56 -4.49
N PRO A 187 12.25 -6.67 -5.04
CA PRO A 187 12.88 -5.60 -5.83
C PRO A 187 12.02 -5.16 -7.02
N GLU A 188 11.28 -6.08 -7.64
CA GLU A 188 10.41 -5.79 -8.79
C GLU A 188 9.15 -5.00 -8.39
N GLN A 189 8.84 -4.91 -7.09
CA GLN A 189 7.75 -4.07 -6.58
C GLN A 189 8.22 -2.69 -6.11
N TYR A 190 9.46 -2.30 -6.39
CA TYR A 190 9.96 -0.96 -6.08
C TYR A 190 9.47 0.09 -7.10
N ILE A 191 8.36 0.77 -6.80
CA ILE A 191 7.74 1.79 -7.69
C ILE A 191 7.73 3.20 -7.10
N ASN A 192 8.70 3.52 -6.23
CA ASN A 192 8.75 4.80 -5.51
C ASN A 192 9.47 5.91 -6.28
N GLY A 193 9.74 5.75 -7.58
CA GLY A 193 10.42 6.74 -8.42
C GLY A 193 9.72 8.10 -8.45
N PHE A 194 8.40 8.13 -8.30
CA PHE A 194 7.64 9.39 -8.22
C PHE A 194 8.02 10.24 -7.00
N THR A 195 8.39 9.60 -5.88
CA THR A 195 8.77 10.33 -4.65
C THR A 195 10.03 11.18 -4.85
N TYR A 196 10.95 10.74 -5.72
CA TYR A 196 12.13 11.51 -6.08
C TYR A 196 11.78 12.73 -6.94
N LYS A 197 10.85 12.56 -7.89
CA LYS A 197 10.35 13.66 -8.73
C LYS A 197 9.66 14.72 -7.89
N ASP A 198 8.78 14.31 -6.97
CA ASP A 198 8.06 15.20 -6.06
C ASP A 198 9.03 15.96 -5.13
N ALA A 199 10.12 15.31 -4.72
CA ALA A 199 11.19 15.93 -3.93
C ALA A 199 12.18 16.78 -4.76
N GLY A 200 12.03 16.84 -6.09
CA GLY A 200 12.96 17.55 -6.99
C GLY A 200 14.36 16.92 -7.05
N THR A 201 14.48 15.63 -6.75
CA THR A 201 15.76 14.89 -6.74
C THR A 201 15.80 13.85 -7.86
N LYS A 202 17.02 13.51 -8.32
CA LYS A 202 17.19 12.41 -9.27
C LYS A 202 17.13 11.08 -8.52
N ARG A 203 16.37 10.13 -9.07
CA ARG A 203 16.40 8.76 -8.62
C ARG A 203 17.82 8.19 -8.79
N PRO A 204 18.40 7.56 -7.75
CA PRO A 204 19.70 6.87 -7.86
C PRO A 204 19.65 5.71 -8.86
N ASP A 205 20.82 5.30 -9.34
CA ASP A 205 20.97 4.09 -10.15
C ASP A 205 20.67 2.83 -9.32
N ALA A 206 20.32 1.74 -10.00
CA ALA A 206 19.76 0.53 -9.38
C ALA A 206 20.69 -0.09 -8.32
N ASP A 207 22.00 -0.11 -8.59
CA ASP A 207 23.05 -0.59 -7.71
C ASP A 207 23.28 0.29 -6.48
N VAL A 208 22.87 1.55 -6.57
CA VAL A 208 22.97 2.55 -5.51
C VAL A 208 21.70 2.57 -4.64
N LEU A 209 20.63 1.90 -5.06
CA LEU A 209 19.38 1.87 -4.32
C LEU A 209 19.60 1.31 -2.89
N PRO A 210 18.89 1.88 -1.90
CA PRO A 210 18.97 1.49 -0.50
C PRO A 210 18.98 -0.03 -0.26
N PHE A 211 18.05 -0.76 -0.86
CA PHE A 211 17.92 -2.19 -0.69
C PHE A 211 19.05 -2.97 -1.39
N ALA A 212 19.48 -2.55 -2.59
CA ALA A 212 20.58 -3.19 -3.32
C ALA A 212 21.91 -3.11 -2.56
N LYS A 213 22.20 -1.95 -1.93
CA LYS A 213 23.38 -1.79 -1.08
C LYS A 213 23.34 -2.66 0.17
N PHE A 214 22.16 -2.88 0.74
CA PHE A 214 21.99 -3.72 1.92
C PHE A 214 22.10 -5.21 1.57
N ALA A 215 21.50 -5.61 0.45
CA ALA A 215 21.54 -6.98 -0.05
C ALA A 215 22.98 -7.49 -0.21
N LYS A 216 23.90 -6.66 -0.74
CA LYS A 216 25.34 -6.99 -0.84
C LYS A 216 26.04 -7.29 0.50
N LYS A 217 25.41 -6.95 1.64
CA LYS A 217 25.94 -7.15 3.00
C LYS A 217 25.15 -8.18 3.79
N ALA A 218 24.10 -8.74 3.19
CA ALA A 218 23.21 -9.72 3.78
C ALA A 218 23.44 -11.10 3.15
N THR A 219 23.05 -12.15 3.88
CA THR A 219 22.83 -13.46 3.27
C THR A 219 21.47 -13.40 2.57
N THR A 220 21.43 -13.79 1.30
CA THR A 220 20.19 -13.81 0.52
C THR A 220 19.52 -15.17 0.64
N GLU A 221 18.22 -15.18 0.90
CA GLU A 221 17.35 -16.36 0.83
C GLU A 221 16.22 -16.07 -0.15
N GLU A 222 15.83 -17.07 -0.93
CA GLU A 222 14.79 -16.94 -1.95
C GLU A 222 13.55 -17.72 -1.54
N ARG A 223 12.37 -17.12 -1.68
CA ARG A 223 11.09 -17.83 -1.59
C ARG A 223 10.43 -17.87 -2.96
N CYS A 224 10.55 -19.03 -3.61
CA CYS A 224 10.09 -19.25 -4.98
C CYS A 224 8.61 -19.61 -5.08
N GLU A 225 7.99 -20.16 -4.03
CA GLU A 225 6.58 -20.55 -4.06
C GLU A 225 5.66 -19.33 -4.28
N ASN A 226 4.61 -19.49 -5.09
CA ASN A 226 3.55 -18.51 -5.30
C ASN A 226 2.20 -19.15 -4.98
N HIS A 227 1.53 -18.63 -3.96
CA HIS A 227 0.23 -19.13 -3.49
C HIS A 227 -0.95 -18.30 -4.02
N ARG A 228 -0.69 -17.27 -4.83
CA ARG A 228 -1.71 -16.34 -5.32
C ARG A 228 -2.20 -16.71 -6.70
N ALA A 229 -1.27 -16.91 -7.64
CA ALA A 229 -1.57 -16.99 -9.05
C ALA A 229 -1.39 -18.41 -9.59
N ASN A 230 -2.16 -18.76 -10.63
CA ASN A 230 -1.98 -19.99 -11.38
C ASN A 230 -0.62 -20.04 -12.12
N GLY A 231 -0.26 -21.22 -12.62
CA GLY A 231 1.06 -21.44 -13.21
C GLY A 231 1.31 -20.68 -14.50
N GLU A 232 0.29 -20.41 -15.31
CA GLU A 232 0.37 -19.59 -16.51
C GLU A 232 0.76 -18.15 -16.19
N LEU A 233 0.10 -17.52 -15.21
CA LEU A 233 0.42 -16.16 -14.78
C LEU A 233 1.79 -16.08 -14.08
N VAL A 234 2.19 -17.13 -13.36
CA VAL A 234 3.53 -17.22 -12.77
C VAL A 234 4.60 -17.32 -13.85
N ARG A 235 4.40 -18.17 -14.88
CA ARG A 235 5.31 -18.24 -16.04
C ARG A 235 5.41 -16.91 -16.76
N PHE A 236 4.27 -16.25 -17.00
CA PHE A 236 4.25 -14.90 -17.58
C PHE A 236 5.08 -13.92 -16.74
N SER A 237 4.87 -13.91 -15.41
CA SER A 237 5.57 -13.00 -14.50
C SER A 237 7.07 -13.28 -14.39
N ASN A 238 7.50 -14.54 -14.50
CA ASN A 238 8.90 -14.94 -14.43
C ASN A 238 9.74 -14.37 -15.58
N GLN A 239 9.15 -14.11 -16.75
CA GLN A 239 9.84 -13.52 -17.90
C GLN A 239 10.40 -12.11 -17.62
N PHE A 240 9.90 -11.44 -16.58
CA PHE A 240 10.31 -10.09 -16.20
C PHE A 240 11.26 -10.07 -15.00
N ARG A 241 11.60 -11.24 -14.44
CA ARG A 241 12.52 -11.39 -13.32
C ARG A 241 13.87 -11.89 -13.82
N SER A 242 14.94 -11.40 -13.21
CA SER A 242 16.31 -11.88 -13.44
C SER A 242 16.97 -12.45 -12.19
N ASP A 243 16.29 -12.39 -11.04
CA ASP A 243 16.82 -12.81 -9.74
C ASP A 243 16.49 -14.27 -9.42
N PHE A 244 15.22 -14.68 -9.50
CA PHE A 244 14.79 -16.07 -9.32
C PHE A 244 13.47 -16.35 -10.02
N ASN A 245 13.17 -17.63 -10.22
CA ASN A 245 11.92 -18.10 -10.82
C ASN A 245 10.93 -18.56 -9.75
N GLN A 246 9.70 -18.06 -9.84
CA GLN A 246 8.61 -18.48 -8.98
C GLN A 246 7.94 -19.77 -9.50
N GLN A 247 7.34 -20.54 -8.59
CA GLN A 247 6.57 -21.74 -8.88
C GLN A 247 5.16 -21.61 -8.30
N SER A 248 4.14 -21.82 -9.12
CA SER A 248 2.74 -21.81 -8.67
C SER A 248 2.46 -23.04 -7.81
N VAL A 249 1.91 -22.81 -6.61
CA VAL A 249 1.38 -23.88 -5.75
C VAL A 249 0.02 -24.36 -6.25
N ALA A 250 -0.73 -23.49 -6.93
CA ALA A 250 -2.04 -23.83 -7.47
C ALA A 250 -1.98 -24.64 -8.78
N GLY A 251 -0.78 -24.82 -9.35
CA GLY A 251 -0.57 -25.52 -10.62
C GLY A 251 -1.10 -24.77 -11.84
N ASP A 252 -1.08 -25.46 -12.98
CA ASP A 252 -1.58 -24.99 -14.27
C ASP A 252 -3.09 -25.23 -14.39
N ARG A 253 -3.76 -24.40 -15.19
CA ARG A 253 -5.17 -24.58 -15.58
C ARG A 253 -5.30 -25.30 -16.92
N GLY A 254 -4.25 -25.28 -17.74
CA GLY A 254 -4.29 -25.88 -19.09
C GLY A 254 -5.02 -25.01 -20.12
N GLU A 255 -5.23 -23.74 -19.80
CA GLU A 255 -5.89 -22.74 -20.64
C GLU A 255 -5.03 -21.46 -20.71
N ASP A 256 -5.30 -20.60 -21.68
CA ASP A 256 -4.65 -19.29 -21.75
C ASP A 256 -5.09 -18.42 -20.56
N ALA A 257 -4.13 -17.78 -19.89
CA ALA A 257 -4.42 -16.89 -18.75
C ALA A 257 -4.16 -15.41 -19.04
N VAL A 258 -3.46 -15.10 -20.14
CA VAL A 258 -3.08 -13.73 -20.50
C VAL A 258 -3.61 -13.39 -21.88
N TYR A 259 -4.48 -12.39 -21.95
CA TYR A 259 -5.15 -11.96 -23.17
C TYR A 259 -4.79 -10.51 -23.48
N PHE A 260 -4.80 -10.15 -24.76
CA PHE A 260 -4.76 -8.77 -25.23
C PHE A 260 -6.00 -8.47 -26.05
N VAL A 261 -6.74 -7.45 -25.63
CA VAL A 261 -7.93 -6.95 -26.33
C VAL A 261 -7.50 -5.77 -27.20
N ARG A 262 -7.82 -5.83 -28.50
CA ARG A 262 -7.65 -4.71 -29.41
C ARG A 262 -8.72 -3.65 -29.13
N PRO A 263 -8.34 -2.42 -28.74
CA PRO A 263 -9.33 -1.40 -28.45
C PRO A 263 -9.65 -0.54 -29.66
N THR A 264 -10.94 -0.27 -29.77
CA THR A 264 -11.64 0.74 -30.57
C THR A 264 -12.06 1.89 -29.65
N ASP A 265 -12.58 1.59 -28.45
CA ASP A 265 -12.80 2.53 -27.36
C ASP A 265 -12.65 1.88 -25.95
N LEU A 266 -12.83 2.67 -24.87
CA LEU A 266 -12.71 2.16 -23.49
C LEU A 266 -13.87 1.25 -23.08
N LYS A 267 -15.06 1.46 -23.63
CA LYS A 267 -16.27 0.71 -23.28
C LYS A 267 -16.16 -0.72 -23.79
N GLU A 268 -15.78 -0.88 -25.05
CA GLU A 268 -15.56 -2.19 -25.68
C GLU A 268 -14.48 -2.99 -24.95
N VAL A 269 -13.42 -2.33 -24.46
CA VAL A 269 -12.39 -2.98 -23.63
C VAL A 269 -12.96 -3.53 -22.34
N VAL A 270 -13.82 -2.78 -21.66
CA VAL A 270 -14.44 -3.22 -20.40
C VAL A 270 -15.42 -4.36 -20.65
N GLU A 271 -16.20 -4.29 -21.73
CA GLU A 271 -17.12 -5.36 -22.15
C GLU A 271 -16.38 -6.65 -22.49
N ALA A 272 -15.35 -6.56 -23.34
CA ALA A 272 -14.48 -7.70 -23.67
C ALA A 272 -13.82 -8.28 -22.43
N PHE A 273 -13.33 -7.44 -21.50
CA PHE A 273 -12.76 -7.89 -20.24
C PHE A 273 -13.78 -8.66 -19.38
N ARG A 274 -15.04 -8.20 -19.31
CA ARG A 274 -16.09 -8.89 -18.57
C ARG A 274 -16.39 -10.25 -19.18
N SER A 275 -16.62 -10.29 -20.50
CA SER A 275 -16.86 -11.53 -21.25
C SER A 275 -15.73 -12.54 -21.02
N LEU A 276 -14.47 -12.09 -21.16
CA LEU A 276 -13.29 -12.91 -20.94
C LEU A 276 -13.09 -13.41 -19.52
N THR A 277 -13.87 -12.95 -18.56
CA THR A 277 -13.69 -13.29 -17.15
C THR A 277 -14.98 -13.82 -16.53
N ASP A 278 -16.02 -14.03 -17.33
CA ASP A 278 -17.33 -14.50 -16.87
C ASP A 278 -17.37 -15.97 -16.45
N ASP A 279 -16.39 -16.75 -16.88
CA ASP A 279 -16.13 -18.13 -16.52
C ASP A 279 -15.20 -18.27 -15.30
N VAL A 280 -14.47 -17.22 -14.90
CA VAL A 280 -13.60 -17.25 -13.72
C VAL A 280 -14.47 -17.31 -12.46
N ARG A 281 -14.75 -18.52 -11.96
CA ARG A 281 -15.46 -18.73 -10.70
C ARG A 281 -14.53 -19.42 -9.71
N LEU A 282 -14.32 -18.80 -8.55
CA LEU A 282 -13.67 -19.44 -7.41
C LEU A 282 -14.72 -19.96 -6.43
N ALA A 283 -14.36 -21.01 -5.69
CA ALA A 283 -15.24 -21.64 -4.72
C ALA A 283 -15.61 -20.67 -3.57
N GLY A 284 -16.83 -20.14 -3.60
CA GLY A 284 -17.54 -19.62 -2.42
C GLY A 284 -17.58 -18.11 -2.19
N ASP A 285 -16.80 -17.30 -2.91
CA ASP A 285 -16.79 -15.82 -2.79
C ASP A 285 -17.27 -15.14 -4.09
N ALA A 286 -17.83 -13.93 -3.97
CA ALA A 286 -18.12 -13.08 -5.13
C ALA A 286 -16.84 -12.78 -5.92
N ARG A 287 -16.90 -12.89 -7.25
CA ARG A 287 -15.76 -12.67 -8.16
C ARG A 287 -15.19 -11.27 -7.96
N LYS A 288 -13.86 -11.13 -7.91
CA LYS A 288 -13.22 -9.81 -7.83
C LYS A 288 -12.52 -9.50 -9.13
N ARG A 289 -12.85 -8.34 -9.72
CA ARG A 289 -12.24 -7.80 -10.92
C ARG A 289 -11.58 -6.47 -10.60
N LEU A 290 -10.38 -6.27 -11.12
CA LEU A 290 -9.57 -5.08 -10.84
C LEU A 290 -9.14 -4.39 -12.13
N TYR A 291 -9.50 -3.11 -12.24
CA TYR A 291 -9.22 -2.23 -13.36
C TYR A 291 -8.02 -1.33 -13.03
N LEU A 292 -6.91 -1.52 -13.72
CA LEU A 292 -5.65 -0.83 -13.48
C LEU A 292 -5.25 0.03 -14.67
N ALA A 293 -4.98 1.29 -14.39
CA ALA A 293 -4.42 2.25 -15.34
C ALA A 293 -3.38 3.15 -14.67
N ARG A 294 -2.65 3.94 -15.44
CA ARG A 294 -1.65 4.86 -14.88
C ARG A 294 -2.30 6.01 -14.10
N LYS A 295 -3.42 6.54 -14.61
CA LYS A 295 -4.16 7.66 -14.00
C LYS A 295 -5.32 7.13 -13.14
N ASN A 296 -5.54 7.73 -11.97
CA ASN A 296 -6.64 7.33 -11.08
C ASN A 296 -8.02 7.52 -11.71
N LYS A 297 -8.20 8.56 -12.54
CA LYS A 297 -9.47 8.94 -13.15
C LYS A 297 -9.74 8.29 -14.51
N PHE A 298 -8.90 7.34 -14.91
CA PHE A 298 -8.93 6.79 -16.26
C PHE A 298 -10.26 6.11 -16.58
N PHE A 299 -10.87 5.45 -15.61
CA PHE A 299 -12.15 4.76 -15.78
C PHE A 299 -13.37 5.63 -15.45
N ASP A 300 -13.20 6.90 -15.07
CA ASP A 300 -14.30 7.72 -14.53
C ASP A 300 -15.51 7.83 -15.48
N GLU A 301 -15.28 7.78 -16.79
CA GLU A 301 -16.32 7.84 -17.82
C GLU A 301 -17.21 6.59 -17.87
N VAL A 302 -16.65 5.42 -17.54
CA VAL A 302 -17.35 4.11 -17.61
C VAL A 302 -17.78 3.60 -16.23
N ARG A 303 -17.45 4.30 -15.14
CA ARG A 303 -17.66 3.79 -13.78
C ARG A 303 -19.12 3.58 -13.42
N SER A 304 -20.01 4.52 -13.75
CA SER A 304 -21.43 4.40 -13.42
C SER A 304 -22.13 3.31 -14.23
N GLU A 305 -21.73 3.12 -15.49
CA GLU A 305 -22.31 2.12 -16.38
C GLU A 305 -21.91 0.69 -15.99
N PHE A 306 -20.67 0.51 -15.57
CA PHE A 306 -20.11 -0.80 -15.20
C PHE A 306 -20.04 -1.01 -13.69
N ASP A 307 -20.67 -0.17 -12.86
CA ASP A 307 -20.63 -0.27 -11.39
C ASP A 307 -19.21 -0.41 -10.80
N ILE A 308 -18.25 0.31 -11.38
CA ILE A 308 -16.83 0.22 -11.00
C ILE A 308 -16.54 1.18 -9.83
N VAL A 309 -16.22 0.61 -8.67
CA VAL A 309 -15.89 1.36 -7.46
C VAL A 309 -14.40 1.71 -7.44
N HIS A 310 -14.04 2.97 -7.24
CA HIS A 310 -12.63 3.36 -7.14
C HIS A 310 -12.09 3.15 -5.74
N VAL A 311 -10.91 2.56 -5.67
CA VAL A 311 -10.17 2.41 -4.43
C VAL A 311 -9.60 3.76 -4.01
N GLY A 312 -10.39 4.50 -3.23
CA GLY A 312 -10.00 5.75 -2.60
C GLY A 312 -8.95 5.57 -1.49
N LYS A 313 -8.35 6.68 -1.03
CA LYS A 313 -7.49 6.68 0.19
C LYS A 313 -8.28 6.26 1.44
N GLU A 314 -9.60 6.39 1.40
CA GLU A 314 -10.51 5.99 2.47
C GLU A 314 -10.78 4.50 2.50
N ALA A 315 -10.78 3.79 1.36
CA ALA A 315 -10.91 2.33 1.34
C ALA A 315 -9.73 1.59 1.99
N GLN A 316 -8.55 2.21 2.09
CA GLN A 316 -7.40 1.68 2.86
C GLN A 316 -7.42 2.05 4.35
N ARG A 317 -8.22 3.03 4.74
CA ARG A 317 -8.54 3.22 6.14
C ARG A 317 -9.65 2.20 6.41
N GLY A 318 -9.42 1.25 7.30
CA GLY A 318 -10.52 0.51 7.93
C GLY A 318 -11.35 1.43 8.82
N LYS A 319 -11.81 2.57 8.29
CA LYS A 319 -12.82 3.42 8.86
C LYS A 319 -14.12 2.64 8.77
N SER A 320 -14.81 2.53 9.89
CA SER A 320 -16.16 1.98 9.90
C SER A 320 -17.09 2.92 9.14
N LEU A 321 -18.22 2.41 8.64
CA LEU A 321 -19.32 3.23 8.13
C LEU A 321 -19.69 4.37 9.08
N HIS A 322 -19.55 4.13 10.38
CA HIS A 322 -19.72 5.12 11.45
C HIS A 322 -18.71 6.28 11.38
N ALA A 323 -17.45 6.00 11.06
CA ALA A 323 -16.45 7.04 10.86
C ALA A 323 -16.72 7.85 9.58
N ASP A 324 -17.12 7.20 8.50
CA ASP A 324 -17.43 7.87 7.24
C ASP A 324 -18.68 8.76 7.38
N ALA A 325 -19.69 8.30 8.12
CA ALA A 325 -20.86 9.11 8.47
C ALA A 325 -20.49 10.37 9.28
N ARG A 326 -19.56 10.25 10.23
CA ARG A 326 -19.05 11.41 10.99
C ARG A 326 -18.27 12.39 10.12
N ASP A 327 -17.48 11.89 9.17
CA ASP A 327 -16.74 12.74 8.25
C ASP A 327 -17.70 13.48 7.31
N LEU A 328 -18.71 12.80 6.77
CA LEU A 328 -19.78 13.42 5.97
C LEU A 328 -20.47 14.55 6.73
N LEU A 329 -20.89 14.31 7.98
CA LEU A 329 -21.50 15.33 8.83
C LEU A 329 -20.55 16.51 9.09
N SER A 330 -19.27 16.24 9.33
CA SER A 330 -18.24 17.28 9.54
C SER A 330 -18.04 18.15 8.30
N VAL A 331 -18.00 17.53 7.11
CA VAL A 331 -17.86 18.24 5.83
C VAL A 331 -19.11 19.08 5.53
N ALA A 332 -20.30 18.56 5.85
CA ALA A 332 -21.58 19.24 5.64
C ALA A 332 -21.67 20.56 6.40
N VAL A 333 -21.24 20.57 7.67
CA VAL A 333 -21.25 21.75 8.55
C VAL A 333 -19.95 22.56 8.48
N GLY A 334 -18.92 22.04 7.81
CA GLY A 334 -17.63 22.71 7.63
C GLY A 334 -16.82 22.92 8.91
N LYS A 335 -17.06 22.11 9.95
CA LYS A 335 -16.32 22.13 11.22
C LYS A 335 -15.57 20.82 11.43
N GLN A 336 -14.50 20.84 12.22
CA GLN A 336 -13.82 19.59 12.61
C GLN A 336 -14.60 18.89 13.73
N GLU A 337 -14.49 17.56 13.79
CA GLU A 337 -15.14 16.72 14.80
C GLU A 337 -14.90 17.22 16.23
N ARG A 338 -13.68 17.66 16.57
CA ARG A 338 -13.35 18.18 17.91
C ARG A 338 -14.19 19.40 18.31
N ASP A 339 -14.52 20.26 17.34
CA ASP A 339 -15.25 21.50 17.58
C ASP A 339 -16.74 21.18 17.69
N LEU A 340 -17.23 20.24 16.87
CA LEU A 340 -18.61 19.74 16.91
C LEU A 340 -18.92 18.99 18.21
N VAL A 341 -18.00 18.13 18.66
CA VAL A 341 -18.14 17.39 19.93
C VAL A 341 -18.19 18.33 21.14
N ARG A 342 -17.58 19.52 21.05
CA ARG A 342 -17.67 20.52 22.12
C ARG A 342 -18.99 21.30 22.08
N ASP A 343 -19.49 21.58 20.89
CA ASP A 343 -20.67 22.42 20.68
C ASP A 343 -21.99 21.63 20.82
N LEU A 344 -21.97 20.29 20.74
CA LEU A 344 -23.15 19.42 20.79
C LEU A 344 -23.55 18.97 22.20
N ASP A 345 -24.85 18.95 22.43
CA ASP A 345 -25.42 18.41 23.66
C ASP A 345 -25.19 16.88 23.74
N GLY A 346 -24.61 16.40 24.85
CA GLY A 346 -24.15 15.01 24.99
C GLY A 346 -22.77 14.70 24.41
N GLY A 347 -22.01 15.70 23.94
CA GLY A 347 -20.60 15.60 23.58
C GLY A 347 -20.28 14.48 22.57
N LEU A 348 -19.27 13.66 22.87
CA LEU A 348 -18.83 12.58 21.97
C LEU A 348 -19.93 11.53 21.74
N VAL A 349 -20.77 11.28 22.74
CA VAL A 349 -21.86 10.29 22.65
C VAL A 349 -22.98 10.82 21.76
N GLY A 350 -23.33 12.10 21.91
CA GLY A 350 -24.29 12.78 21.03
C GLY A 350 -23.83 12.73 19.57
N TRP A 351 -22.56 13.07 19.32
CA TRP A 351 -21.99 13.02 17.97
C TRP A 351 -22.03 11.63 17.34
N ARG A 352 -21.68 10.59 18.10
CA ARG A 352 -21.75 9.21 17.63
C ARG A 352 -23.19 8.78 17.35
N ARG A 353 -24.16 9.23 18.15
CA ARG A 353 -25.58 8.95 17.96
C ARG A 353 -26.11 9.55 16.66
N THR A 354 -25.77 10.81 16.35
CA THR A 354 -26.19 11.45 15.10
C THR A 354 -25.64 10.71 13.87
N ALA A 355 -24.38 10.27 13.91
CA ALA A 355 -23.82 9.46 12.84
C ALA A 355 -24.55 8.10 12.68
N CYS A 356 -24.93 7.43 13.77
CA CYS A 356 -25.74 6.21 13.69
C CYS A 356 -27.13 6.47 13.09
N ARG A 357 -27.78 7.59 13.44
CA ARG A 357 -29.09 7.97 12.87
C ARG A 357 -29.00 8.25 11.38
N LEU A 358 -27.93 8.90 10.93
CA LEU A 358 -27.68 9.12 9.52
C LEU A 358 -27.57 7.79 8.77
N LEU A 359 -26.75 6.86 9.28
CA LEU A 359 -26.60 5.52 8.69
C LEU A 359 -27.94 4.77 8.62
N PHE A 360 -28.75 4.85 9.67
CA PHE A 360 -30.07 4.22 9.70
C PHE A 360 -30.98 4.77 8.62
N ARG A 361 -31.11 6.10 8.51
CA ARG A 361 -31.92 6.77 7.47
C ARG A 361 -31.45 6.42 6.06
N LEU A 362 -30.14 6.42 5.85
CA LEU A 362 -29.53 6.11 4.56
C LEU A 362 -29.70 4.64 4.14
N GLY A 363 -29.92 3.73 5.11
CA GLY A 363 -30.22 2.32 4.85
C GLY A 363 -31.68 2.03 4.53
N GLU A 364 -32.62 2.90 4.93
CA GLU A 364 -34.06 2.72 4.65
C GLU A 364 -34.48 3.22 3.27
N ARG A 365 -33.88 4.32 2.79
CA ARG A 365 -34.23 4.94 1.51
C ARG A 365 -33.10 5.77 0.92
N GLU A 366 -33.15 5.99 -0.38
CA GLU A 366 -32.29 7.00 -1.05
C GLU A 366 -32.55 8.38 -0.48
N MET A 367 -31.47 9.11 -0.15
CA MET A 367 -31.56 10.42 0.48
C MET A 367 -31.05 11.48 -0.49
N GLY A 368 -31.96 12.33 -0.95
CA GLY A 368 -31.62 13.50 -1.77
C GLY A 368 -30.92 14.61 -0.96
N PHE A 369 -30.37 15.61 -1.65
CA PHE A 369 -29.65 16.71 -1.00
C PHE A 369 -30.54 17.53 -0.06
N ASP A 370 -31.78 17.81 -0.44
CA ASP A 370 -32.73 18.55 0.41
C ASP A 370 -33.10 17.79 1.67
N GLU A 371 -33.22 16.47 1.57
CA GLU A 371 -33.49 15.62 2.72
C GLU A 371 -32.28 15.55 3.66
N PHE A 372 -31.07 15.44 3.11
CA PHE A 372 -29.83 15.49 3.89
C PHE A 372 -29.65 16.85 4.60
N LYS A 373 -29.98 17.96 3.93
CA LYS A 373 -29.99 19.29 4.53
C LYS A 373 -30.97 19.38 5.70
N SER A 374 -32.18 18.85 5.54
CA SER A 374 -33.17 18.79 6.62
C SER A 374 -32.69 17.95 7.79
N PHE A 375 -32.09 16.78 7.52
CA PHE A 375 -31.51 15.92 8.55
C PHE A 375 -30.43 16.64 9.38
N VAL A 376 -29.47 17.30 8.71
CA VAL A 376 -28.40 18.04 9.40
C VAL A 376 -28.95 19.19 10.23
N LYS A 377 -29.98 19.89 9.72
CA LYS A 377 -30.64 20.98 10.44
C LYS A 377 -31.40 20.48 11.66
N GLU A 378 -32.11 19.35 11.55
CA GLU A 378 -32.87 18.75 12.65
C GLU A 378 -31.96 18.20 13.75
N GLU A 379 -30.90 17.48 13.38
CA GLU A 379 -30.04 16.77 14.35
C GLU A 379 -28.92 17.64 14.93
N LEU A 380 -28.40 18.60 14.17
CA LEU A 380 -27.26 19.43 14.60
C LEU A 380 -27.64 20.90 14.81
N GLY A 381 -28.83 21.34 14.37
CA GLY A 381 -29.22 22.76 14.41
C GLY A 381 -28.38 23.65 13.48
N MET A 382 -27.61 23.07 12.55
CA MET A 382 -26.67 23.77 11.70
C MET A 382 -27.13 23.80 10.25
N LYS A 383 -26.71 24.84 9.51
CA LYS A 383 -26.97 24.96 8.07
C LYS A 383 -25.85 24.28 7.28
N VAL A 384 -26.21 23.59 6.21
CA VAL A 384 -25.28 23.01 5.25
C VAL A 384 -24.97 24.04 4.16
N SER A 385 -23.71 24.12 3.75
CA SER A 385 -23.27 25.03 2.69
C SER A 385 -23.64 24.49 1.30
N GLU A 386 -24.44 25.25 0.53
CA GLU A 386 -24.87 24.87 -0.83
C GLU A 386 -23.71 24.79 -1.83
N SER A 387 -22.62 25.54 -1.60
CA SER A 387 -21.42 25.47 -2.44
C SER A 387 -20.75 24.09 -2.49
N ARG A 388 -21.13 23.15 -1.60
CA ARG A 388 -20.58 21.79 -1.50
C ARG A 388 -21.56 20.70 -1.95
N GLU A 389 -22.71 21.07 -2.50
CA GLU A 389 -23.80 20.14 -2.86
C GLU A 389 -23.31 18.92 -3.64
N LYS A 390 -22.64 19.12 -4.78
CA LYS A 390 -22.15 18.00 -5.63
C LYS A 390 -21.23 17.05 -4.87
N HIS A 391 -20.39 17.58 -3.97
CA HIS A 391 -19.47 16.77 -3.20
C HIS A 391 -20.18 15.99 -2.08
N LEU A 392 -21.12 16.63 -1.39
CA LEU A 392 -21.92 16.00 -0.33
C LEU A 392 -22.82 14.90 -0.89
N LEU A 393 -23.45 15.13 -2.04
CA LEU A 393 -24.24 14.12 -2.74
C LEU A 393 -23.42 12.90 -3.15
N SER A 394 -22.18 13.11 -3.65
CA SER A 394 -21.27 12.00 -3.95
C SER A 394 -20.95 11.18 -2.69
N MET A 395 -20.65 11.84 -1.57
CA MET A 395 -20.34 11.15 -0.32
C MET A 395 -21.57 10.43 0.26
N VAL A 396 -22.77 10.99 0.12
CA VAL A 396 -24.02 10.32 0.50
C VAL A 396 -24.22 9.06 -0.34
N ALA A 397 -24.07 9.15 -1.66
CA ALA A 397 -24.19 8.01 -2.56
C ALA A 397 -23.15 6.91 -2.24
N ASP A 398 -21.89 7.29 -1.97
CA ASP A 398 -20.84 6.34 -1.56
C ASP A 398 -21.22 5.62 -0.25
N LEU A 399 -21.75 6.35 0.73
CA LEU A 399 -22.17 5.79 2.01
C LEU A 399 -23.40 4.89 1.88
N GLN A 400 -24.35 5.27 1.01
CA GLN A 400 -25.55 4.48 0.69
C GLN A 400 -25.21 3.20 -0.07
N GLY A 401 -24.31 3.26 -1.05
CA GLY A 401 -23.79 2.07 -1.71
C GLY A 401 -23.12 1.12 -0.72
N ALA A 402 -22.35 1.66 0.22
CA ALA A 402 -21.72 0.87 1.28
C ALA A 402 -22.72 0.24 2.28
N LEU A 403 -23.86 0.88 2.52
CA LEU A 403 -24.96 0.35 3.34
C LEU A 403 -25.82 -0.68 2.60
N GLY A 404 -26.10 -0.44 1.31
CA GLY A 404 -26.83 -1.35 0.42
C GLY A 404 -26.05 -2.63 0.09
N GLY A 405 -24.74 -2.64 0.34
CA GLY A 405 -23.86 -3.80 0.16
C GLY A 405 -24.15 -5.02 1.04
N CYS A 406 -25.15 -4.98 1.93
CA CYS A 406 -25.66 -6.17 2.63
C CYS A 406 -26.91 -6.78 1.98
N GLY A 407 -27.37 -6.29 0.83
CA GLY A 407 -28.63 -6.73 0.25
C GLY A 407 -28.78 -6.51 -1.24
N ARG A 408 -27.80 -6.96 -2.04
CA ARG A 408 -27.97 -7.41 -3.43
C ARG A 408 -26.79 -8.29 -3.76
N GLY A 409 -27.05 -9.55 -4.10
CA GLY A 409 -26.04 -10.45 -4.64
C GLY A 409 -25.56 -9.90 -5.98
N SER A 410 -24.55 -9.04 -5.97
CA SER A 410 -23.70 -8.87 -7.14
C SER A 410 -22.74 -10.06 -7.14
N GLU A 411 -22.84 -10.90 -8.18
CA GLU A 411 -21.93 -12.02 -8.39
C GLU A 411 -20.45 -11.56 -8.52
N ALA A 412 -20.19 -10.26 -8.76
CA ALA A 412 -18.86 -9.68 -8.90
C ALA A 412 -18.66 -8.32 -8.19
N VAL A 413 -17.48 -8.10 -7.63
CA VAL A 413 -16.98 -6.85 -7.06
C VAL A 413 -15.99 -6.23 -8.06
N GLU A 414 -16.34 -5.04 -8.57
CA GLU A 414 -15.62 -4.33 -9.63
C GLU A 414 -14.83 -3.15 -9.04
N LEU A 415 -13.49 -3.22 -9.04
CA LEU A 415 -12.64 -2.22 -8.38
C LEU A 415 -11.70 -1.53 -9.37
N SER A 416 -11.56 -0.20 -9.31
CA SER A 416 -10.54 0.53 -10.08
C SER A 416 -9.48 1.17 -9.20
N ALA A 417 -8.22 1.17 -9.67
CA ALA A 417 -7.12 1.84 -9.00
C ALA A 417 -6.05 2.32 -10.00
N SER A 418 -5.24 3.32 -9.60
CA SER A 418 -3.99 3.57 -10.33
C SER A 418 -2.94 2.53 -9.99
N LEU A 419 -2.03 2.27 -10.94
CA LEU A 419 -0.91 1.35 -10.76
C LEU A 419 -0.07 1.64 -9.50
N ASN A 420 0.12 2.93 -9.15
CA ASN A 420 0.84 3.32 -7.93
C ASN A 420 0.13 2.92 -6.64
N LYS A 421 -1.20 2.76 -6.68
CA LYS A 421 -2.04 2.33 -5.55
C LYS A 421 -2.40 0.85 -5.59
N ALA A 422 -2.02 0.12 -6.64
CA ALA A 422 -2.38 -1.28 -6.82
C ALA A 422 -1.69 -2.21 -5.79
N LYS A 423 -0.62 -1.75 -5.14
CA LYS A 423 0.07 -2.52 -4.09
C LYS A 423 -0.88 -2.95 -2.98
N GLY A 424 -0.88 -4.25 -2.68
CA GLY A 424 -1.74 -4.85 -1.67
C GLY A 424 -3.18 -5.12 -2.12
N LEU A 425 -3.56 -4.72 -3.33
CA LEU A 425 -4.80 -5.18 -3.97
C LEU A 425 -4.53 -6.53 -4.65
N GLU A 426 -5.58 -7.35 -4.73
CA GLU A 426 -5.58 -8.65 -5.41
C GLU A 426 -6.98 -8.88 -5.96
N ALA A 427 -7.07 -9.49 -7.14
CA ALA A 427 -8.33 -9.80 -7.79
C ALA A 427 -8.20 -11.09 -8.59
N ASP A 428 -9.33 -11.72 -8.88
CA ASP A 428 -9.39 -12.97 -9.62
C ASP A 428 -9.03 -12.72 -11.08
N ALA A 429 -9.53 -11.61 -11.62
CA ALA A 429 -9.13 -11.08 -12.91
C ALA A 429 -8.69 -9.61 -12.85
N VAL A 430 -7.72 -9.25 -13.69
CA VAL A 430 -7.18 -7.88 -13.78
C VAL A 430 -7.19 -7.40 -15.21
N LEU A 431 -7.73 -6.20 -15.43
CA LEU A 431 -7.54 -5.44 -16.66
C LEU A 431 -6.42 -4.42 -16.47
N LEU A 432 -5.36 -4.52 -17.27
CA LEU A 432 -4.23 -3.60 -17.27
C LEU A 432 -4.20 -2.79 -18.57
N VAL A 433 -4.45 -1.48 -18.44
CA VAL A 433 -4.55 -0.57 -19.60
C VAL A 433 -3.29 0.30 -19.73
N ALA A 434 -2.66 0.25 -20.89
CA ALA A 434 -1.62 1.17 -21.33
C ALA A 434 -2.21 2.34 -22.15
N GLU A 435 -1.66 3.54 -22.03
CA GLU A 435 -2.12 4.72 -22.79
C GLU A 435 -1.51 4.77 -24.20
N THR A 436 -0.35 4.12 -24.42
CA THR A 436 0.38 4.11 -25.70
C THR A 436 1.11 2.78 -25.92
N GLN A 437 1.38 2.45 -27.18
CA GLN A 437 2.20 1.28 -27.56
C GLN A 437 3.56 1.30 -26.85
N ALA A 438 4.24 2.45 -26.82
CA ALA A 438 5.54 2.58 -26.16
C ALA A 438 5.47 2.28 -24.65
N GLN A 439 4.36 2.66 -24.00
CA GLN A 439 4.13 2.31 -22.61
C GLN A 439 3.88 0.82 -22.43
N LEU A 440 3.06 0.22 -23.30
CA LEU A 440 2.74 -1.21 -23.29
C LEU A 440 3.99 -2.07 -23.45
N LEU A 441 4.81 -1.79 -24.46
CA LEU A 441 6.07 -2.50 -24.69
C LEU A 441 7.01 -2.34 -23.49
N LYS A 442 7.07 -1.12 -22.92
CA LYS A 442 7.91 -0.89 -21.74
C LYS A 442 7.39 -1.57 -20.47
N PHE A 443 6.09 -1.79 -20.32
CA PHE A 443 5.54 -2.58 -19.20
C PHE A 443 6.06 -4.01 -19.20
N PHE A 444 6.24 -4.58 -20.39
CA PHE A 444 6.63 -5.97 -20.58
C PHE A 444 8.03 -6.14 -21.17
N GLU A 445 8.89 -5.13 -20.98
CA GLU A 445 10.32 -5.24 -21.29
C GLU A 445 10.92 -6.43 -20.55
N THR A 446 11.59 -7.33 -21.26
CA THR A 446 12.19 -8.56 -20.72
C THR A 446 13.70 -8.42 -20.55
N ASP A 447 14.35 -7.48 -21.25
CA ASP A 447 15.79 -7.27 -21.11
C ASP A 447 16.14 -6.74 -19.71
N ALA A 448 16.99 -7.47 -18.99
CA ALA A 448 17.30 -7.17 -17.60
C ALA A 448 17.99 -5.81 -17.43
N ASP A 449 18.88 -5.43 -18.35
CA ASP A 449 19.63 -4.17 -18.29
C ASP A 449 18.74 -2.96 -18.63
N ALA A 450 17.85 -3.10 -19.61
CA ALA A 450 16.82 -2.13 -19.95
C ALA A 450 15.85 -1.90 -18.78
N ARG A 451 15.42 -2.97 -18.11
CA ARG A 451 14.57 -2.87 -16.90
C ARG A 451 15.29 -2.19 -15.75
N GLN A 452 16.56 -2.52 -15.50
CA GLN A 452 17.35 -1.92 -14.42
C GLN A 452 17.63 -0.43 -14.66
N SER A 453 17.86 -0.05 -15.92
CA SER A 453 18.10 1.34 -16.32
C SER A 453 16.82 2.21 -16.34
N ASP A 454 15.63 1.60 -16.20
CA ASP A 454 14.37 2.35 -16.16
C ASP A 454 14.19 3.18 -14.88
N LYS A 455 14.57 4.46 -14.96
CA LYS A 455 14.38 5.43 -13.87
C LYS A 455 12.92 5.83 -13.66
N SER A 456 12.04 5.54 -14.61
CA SER A 456 10.63 5.97 -14.60
C SER A 456 9.65 4.96 -13.99
N ASP A 457 10.14 3.80 -13.55
CA ASP A 457 9.36 2.69 -12.97
C ASP A 457 8.30 2.09 -13.89
N VAL A 458 8.30 2.40 -15.18
CA VAL A 458 7.30 1.89 -16.11
C VAL A 458 7.38 0.36 -16.19
N CYS A 459 8.58 -0.23 -16.29
CA CYS A 459 8.74 -1.69 -16.33
C CYS A 459 8.19 -2.37 -15.05
N ARG A 460 8.48 -1.80 -13.88
CA ARG A 460 8.01 -2.32 -12.58
C ARG A 460 6.51 -2.10 -12.36
N LEU A 461 5.94 -1.01 -12.89
CA LEU A 461 4.50 -0.77 -12.84
C LEU A 461 3.73 -1.83 -13.63
N GLY A 462 4.25 -2.24 -14.81
CA GLY A 462 3.71 -3.37 -15.57
C GLY A 462 3.70 -4.66 -14.75
N TYR A 463 4.86 -5.01 -14.16
CA TYR A 463 5.00 -6.18 -13.28
C TYR A 463 4.05 -6.12 -12.06
N VAL A 464 3.98 -4.98 -11.36
CA VAL A 464 3.08 -4.81 -10.22
C VAL A 464 1.62 -5.01 -10.62
N GLY A 465 1.20 -4.44 -11.76
CA GLY A 465 -0.15 -4.60 -12.28
C GLY A 465 -0.48 -6.04 -12.65
N ALA A 466 0.37 -6.69 -13.45
CA ALA A 466 0.19 -8.08 -13.89
C ALA A 466 0.10 -9.05 -12.70
N THR A 467 0.95 -8.87 -11.69
CA THR A 467 0.99 -9.74 -10.50
C THR A 467 -0.16 -9.54 -9.49
N ARG A 468 -1.15 -8.70 -9.82
CA ARG A 468 -2.39 -8.60 -9.04
C ARG A 468 -3.43 -9.65 -9.40
N ALA A 469 -3.31 -10.25 -10.59
CA ALA A 469 -4.21 -11.29 -11.08
C ALA A 469 -3.95 -12.62 -10.37
N ARG A 470 -5.01 -13.37 -10.08
CA ARG A 470 -4.94 -14.74 -9.55
C ARG A 470 -5.19 -15.76 -10.64
N GLU A 471 -6.18 -15.54 -11.49
CA GLU A 471 -6.60 -16.48 -12.53
C GLU A 471 -6.43 -15.92 -13.94
N ARG A 472 -6.81 -14.65 -14.18
CA ARG A 472 -6.76 -14.08 -15.54
C ARG A 472 -6.24 -12.65 -15.61
N LEU A 473 -5.40 -12.38 -16.60
CA LEU A 473 -4.85 -11.06 -16.91
C LEU A 473 -5.28 -10.65 -18.32
N VAL A 474 -5.91 -9.49 -18.43
CA VAL A 474 -6.28 -8.91 -19.72
C VAL A 474 -5.52 -7.60 -19.89
N LEU A 475 -4.90 -7.45 -21.04
CA LEU A 475 -4.09 -6.31 -21.43
C LEU A 475 -4.86 -5.51 -22.49
N ALA A 476 -4.79 -4.19 -22.40
CA ALA A 476 -5.35 -3.32 -23.42
C ALA A 476 -4.44 -2.09 -23.60
N CYS A 477 -4.51 -1.46 -24.78
CA CYS A 477 -3.75 -0.25 -25.06
C CYS A 477 -4.60 0.78 -25.82
N VAL A 478 -4.94 1.90 -25.20
CA VAL A 478 -5.87 2.91 -25.74
C VAL A 478 -5.57 3.33 -27.18
N LYS A 479 -4.28 3.38 -27.55
CA LYS A 479 -3.87 3.68 -28.93
C LYS A 479 -3.61 2.40 -29.72
N PRO A 480 -3.90 2.40 -31.04
CA PRO A 480 -3.57 1.28 -31.91
C PRO A 480 -2.11 0.85 -31.75
N ILE A 481 -1.89 -0.47 -31.82
CA ILE A 481 -0.56 -1.07 -31.82
C ILE A 481 -0.23 -1.65 -33.19
N ASP A 482 1.04 -1.60 -33.57
CA ASP A 482 1.52 -2.19 -34.82
C ASP A 482 1.68 -3.73 -34.73
N ARG A 483 1.80 -4.38 -35.89
CA ARG A 483 2.00 -5.84 -35.97
C ARG A 483 3.27 -6.33 -35.26
N LYS A 484 4.29 -5.48 -35.10
CA LYS A 484 5.52 -5.85 -34.40
C LYS A 484 5.25 -5.96 -32.89
N ALA A 485 4.51 -5.02 -32.33
CA ALA A 485 4.08 -5.04 -30.95
C ALA A 485 3.13 -6.22 -30.67
N GLU A 486 2.23 -6.55 -31.59
CA GLU A 486 1.41 -7.76 -31.51
C GLU A 486 2.25 -9.04 -31.49
N GLY A 487 3.23 -9.15 -32.41
CA GLY A 487 4.16 -10.28 -32.45
C GLY A 487 5.00 -10.40 -31.17
N PHE A 488 5.40 -9.27 -30.59
CA PHE A 488 6.09 -9.24 -29.30
C PHE A 488 5.22 -9.79 -28.16
N LEU A 489 3.96 -9.34 -28.06
CA LEU A 489 3.02 -9.85 -27.05
C LEU A 489 2.75 -11.35 -27.23
N ALA A 490 2.54 -11.80 -28.47
CA ALA A 490 2.37 -13.22 -28.76
C ALA A 490 3.60 -14.05 -28.35
N GLY A 491 4.81 -13.51 -28.54
CA GLY A 491 6.05 -14.12 -28.07
C GLY A 491 6.16 -14.27 -26.55
N LEU A 492 5.45 -13.44 -25.78
CA LEU A 492 5.34 -13.56 -24.32
C LEU A 492 4.28 -14.58 -23.86
N GLY A 493 3.57 -15.22 -24.80
CA GLY A 493 2.43 -16.10 -24.52
C GLY A 493 1.12 -15.36 -24.28
N VAL A 494 0.98 -14.14 -24.80
CA VAL A 494 -0.28 -13.37 -24.73
C VAL A 494 -1.16 -13.72 -25.92
N LYS A 495 -2.40 -14.15 -25.64
CA LYS A 495 -3.39 -14.45 -26.67
C LYS A 495 -4.03 -13.16 -27.18
N LEU A 496 -3.89 -12.92 -28.48
CA LEU A 496 -4.53 -11.79 -29.15
C LEU A 496 -6.00 -12.15 -29.42
N GLN A 497 -6.93 -11.34 -28.95
CA GLN A 497 -8.36 -11.52 -29.21
C GLN A 497 -8.93 -10.28 -29.89
N LEU A 498 -9.76 -10.49 -30.91
CA LEU A 498 -10.58 -9.44 -31.50
C LEU A 498 -11.77 -9.18 -30.58
N ALA A 499 -12.28 -7.95 -30.53
CA ALA A 499 -13.43 -7.59 -29.69
C ALA A 499 -14.71 -8.37 -30.05
N ASP A 500 -14.73 -9.06 -31.20
CA ASP A 500 -15.88 -9.76 -31.78
C ASP A 500 -15.75 -11.31 -31.81
N ASP A 501 -14.73 -11.91 -31.18
CA ASP A 501 -14.52 -13.38 -31.14
C ASP A 501 -15.05 -14.05 -29.87
#